data_AF-A0A4P2Q7C7-F1
#
_entry.id   AF-A0A4P2Q7C7-F1
#
_cell.length_a   1.000
_cell.length_b   1.000
_cell.length_c   1.000
_cell.angle_alpha   90.00
_cell.angle_beta   90.00
_cell.angle_gamma   90.00
#
_symmetry.space_group_name_H-M   'P 1'
#
loop_
_entity.id
_entity.type
_entity.pdbx_description
1 polymer ?
#
loop_
_entity_poly.entity_id
_entity_poly.type
_entity_poly.pdbx_seq_one_letter_code
_entity_poly.pdbx_strand_id
1 'polypeptide(L)'
;MTAAETTCVVVDCLNDWKRKVLSSDSSLQTRDTTVPLTIEPASPGDTGAADGVSTLVNVRVWGGWEVGLFVRSGTAVEIVRSEIQGNYSFRTEPGEDAPSLPEAPEGADGNHGVESCSAAPAAGGAPVTTSCEDGGVSIGGKGGDGGADEAGDGTDGAPAPSPDPDAYPRGAGGTGDQGSGQCMDGEQGQDGAPGADGAPGQGIGRLSEDGWLGDRAGDGARGAPGQGGGGGGGLRGRAALCGATSRSGPSGGSGGAGGCGGSGGKGGGNGTPSIAILALHAKVTVRDSRIWTRPAMRGANGGEPQRGGRGGRGGVGGYWPEAWGHACDGGDGGLGGLGGYGGGGRGGDSIGIAYLDEDQLVLENVTFELGEPGKGGIGNPEDPATWGEDGLAVETLRFPE
;
A
#
# COMPACT_ATOMS: atom_id res chain seq x y z
N MET A 1 8.04 37.91 -18.98
CA MET A 1 6.85 37.65 -18.12
C MET A 1 5.72 37.16 -19.00
N THR A 2 5.26 35.93 -18.80
CA THR A 2 4.09 35.37 -19.49
C THR A 2 2.98 35.17 -18.45
N ALA A 3 1.78 35.72 -18.71
CA ALA A 3 0.60 35.52 -17.87
C ALA A 3 -0.33 34.51 -18.56
N ALA A 4 -0.56 33.36 -17.93
CA ALA A 4 -1.66 32.48 -18.29
C ALA A 4 -2.95 33.02 -17.63
N GLU A 5 -4.04 33.13 -18.40
CA GLU A 5 -5.42 33.52 -18.00
C GLU A 5 -5.55 34.23 -16.64
N THR A 6 -4.89 35.38 -16.51
CA THR A 6 -4.80 36.13 -15.24
C THR A 6 -5.89 37.20 -15.20
N THR A 7 -6.72 37.21 -14.16
CA THR A 7 -7.62 38.35 -13.92
C THR A 7 -6.83 39.46 -13.25
N CYS A 8 -6.36 40.42 -14.05
CA CYS A 8 -5.58 41.55 -13.55
C CYS A 8 -6.51 42.71 -13.16
N VAL A 9 -6.65 42.93 -11.85
CA VAL A 9 -7.60 43.92 -11.33
C VAL A 9 -7.04 45.36 -11.42
N VAL A 10 -5.72 45.53 -11.46
CA VAL A 10 -5.05 46.86 -11.41
C VAL A 10 -3.89 47.04 -12.42
N VAL A 11 -3.35 45.95 -12.99
CA VAL A 11 -2.30 45.97 -14.03
C VAL A 11 -2.93 45.61 -15.38
N ASP A 12 -2.56 46.30 -16.46
CA ASP A 12 -2.97 45.88 -17.81
C ASP A 12 -2.03 44.78 -18.35
N CYS A 13 -2.34 43.53 -18.01
CA CYS A 13 -1.59 42.36 -18.46
C CYS A 13 -1.76 42.04 -19.96
N LEU A 14 -2.65 42.76 -20.66
CA LEU A 14 -2.89 42.64 -22.10
C LEU A 14 -2.23 43.79 -22.90
N ASN A 15 -1.77 44.86 -22.25
CA ASN A 15 -1.02 45.96 -22.86
C ASN A 15 0.17 46.39 -21.98
N ASP A 16 1.35 45.80 -22.24
CA ASP A 16 2.65 46.21 -21.68
C ASP A 16 2.79 46.19 -20.15
N TRP A 17 1.92 45.51 -19.39
CA TRP A 17 2.00 45.42 -17.92
C TRP A 17 2.00 46.80 -17.22
N LYS A 18 1.37 47.80 -17.84
CA LYS A 18 1.32 49.16 -17.30
C LYS A 18 0.24 49.25 -16.20
N ARG A 19 0.54 49.98 -15.11
CA ARG A 19 -0.45 50.27 -14.04
C ARG A 19 -1.62 51.07 -14.60
N LYS A 20 -2.85 50.65 -14.31
CA LYS A 20 -4.07 51.38 -14.72
C LYS A 20 -4.33 52.63 -13.85
N VAL A 21 -3.93 52.62 -12.58
CA VAL A 21 -4.10 53.75 -11.64
C VAL A 21 -2.93 53.81 -10.65
N LEU A 22 -2.43 55.01 -10.32
CA LEU A 22 -1.23 55.21 -9.48
C LEU A 22 -1.45 54.94 -7.97
N SER A 23 -2.69 54.90 -7.49
CA SER A 23 -3.02 54.91 -6.05
C SER A 23 -3.56 53.59 -5.48
N SER A 24 -3.57 52.50 -6.24
CA SER A 24 -3.99 51.18 -5.75
C SER A 24 -2.89 50.14 -5.96
N ASP A 25 -2.71 49.24 -4.98
CA ASP A 25 -1.80 48.10 -5.08
C ASP A 25 -2.16 47.23 -6.29
N SER A 26 -1.12 46.69 -6.94
CA SER A 26 -1.28 45.85 -8.12
C SER A 26 -1.57 44.42 -7.68
N SER A 27 -2.81 43.92 -7.86
CA SER A 27 -3.16 42.53 -7.53
C SER A 27 -3.20 41.62 -8.76
N LEU A 28 -2.57 40.46 -8.62
CA LEU A 28 -2.63 39.32 -9.53
C LEU A 28 -3.36 38.19 -8.81
N GLN A 29 -4.49 37.76 -9.38
CA GLN A 29 -5.28 36.66 -8.86
C GLN A 29 -5.63 35.71 -9.99
N THR A 30 -5.38 34.43 -9.78
CA THR A 30 -5.76 33.37 -10.73
C THR A 30 -6.66 32.36 -10.03
N ARG A 31 -7.66 31.86 -10.77
CA ARG A 31 -8.58 30.81 -10.31
C ARG A 31 -8.39 29.48 -11.02
N ASP A 32 -7.75 29.47 -12.20
CA ASP A 32 -7.66 28.33 -13.12
C ASP A 32 -6.21 27.96 -13.52
N THR A 33 -5.17 28.66 -13.04
CA THR A 33 -3.76 28.43 -13.41
C THR A 33 -2.87 27.96 -12.26
N THR A 34 -2.06 26.93 -12.52
CA THR A 34 -1.21 26.21 -11.54
C THR A 34 -0.25 27.08 -10.75
N VAL A 35 0.25 28.17 -11.33
CA VAL A 35 1.05 29.18 -10.64
C VAL A 35 0.55 30.58 -11.07
N PRO A 36 0.25 31.50 -10.14
CA PRO A 36 -0.26 32.84 -10.46
C PRO A 36 0.74 33.73 -11.20
N LEU A 37 2.03 33.58 -10.90
CA LEU A 37 3.09 34.36 -11.51
C LEU A 37 4.35 33.51 -11.64
N THR A 38 4.88 33.42 -12.86
CA THR A 38 6.19 32.81 -13.15
C THR A 38 7.15 33.89 -13.65
N ILE A 39 8.33 33.96 -13.05
CA ILE A 39 9.42 34.81 -13.50
C ILE A 39 10.40 33.95 -14.28
N GLU A 40 10.65 34.37 -15.52
CA GLU A 40 11.57 33.71 -16.45
C GLU A 40 12.85 34.55 -16.60
N PRO A 41 13.96 33.96 -17.03
CA PRO A 41 15.21 34.69 -17.26
C PRO A 41 15.02 35.86 -18.23
N ALA A 42 15.67 36.98 -17.93
CA ALA A 42 15.64 38.15 -18.82
C ALA A 42 16.31 37.83 -20.16
N SER A 43 15.61 38.11 -21.25
CA SER A 43 16.11 38.01 -22.61
C SER A 43 16.73 39.35 -23.07
N PRO A 44 17.62 39.36 -24.08
CA PRO A 44 18.22 40.59 -24.58
C PRO A 44 17.24 41.66 -25.10
N GLY A 45 15.98 41.28 -25.35
CA GLY A 45 14.92 42.19 -25.78
C GLY A 45 14.10 42.79 -24.63
N ASP A 46 14.30 42.34 -23.39
CA ASP A 46 13.50 42.77 -22.25
C ASP A 46 13.93 44.16 -21.76
N THR A 47 13.00 45.12 -21.86
CA THR A 47 13.24 46.51 -21.46
C THR A 47 13.01 46.76 -19.96
N GLY A 48 12.32 45.84 -19.27
CA GLY A 48 11.98 45.94 -17.85
C GLY A 48 13.03 45.36 -16.89
N ALA A 49 14.03 44.66 -17.41
CA ALA A 49 15.12 44.03 -16.66
C ALA A 49 16.44 44.20 -17.43
N ALA A 50 16.73 45.42 -17.88
CA ALA A 50 17.88 45.72 -18.74
C ALA A 50 19.24 45.44 -18.06
N ASP A 51 19.26 45.37 -16.73
CA ASP A 51 20.39 44.95 -15.89
C ASP A 51 20.39 43.44 -15.58
N GLY A 52 19.46 42.69 -16.15
CA GLY A 52 19.27 41.26 -15.90
C GLY A 52 18.46 40.94 -14.64
N VAL A 53 17.91 41.94 -13.95
CA VAL A 53 17.17 41.77 -12.70
C VAL A 53 15.70 42.17 -12.87
N SER A 54 14.79 41.22 -12.62
CA SER A 54 13.35 41.50 -12.60
C SER A 54 12.97 42.13 -11.26
N THR A 55 12.22 43.24 -11.28
CA THR A 55 11.76 43.89 -10.03
C THR A 55 10.23 43.82 -9.88
N LEU A 56 9.78 43.28 -8.75
CA LEU A 56 8.37 43.27 -8.32
C LEU A 56 8.19 44.28 -7.18
N VAL A 57 7.36 45.31 -7.39
CA VAL A 57 7.15 46.39 -6.40
C VAL A 57 5.67 46.66 -6.16
N ASN A 58 5.25 46.65 -4.88
CA ASN A 58 3.86 46.93 -4.49
C ASN A 58 2.86 46.01 -5.22
N VAL A 59 3.20 44.71 -5.28
CA VAL A 59 2.38 43.67 -5.92
C VAL A 59 1.78 42.76 -4.85
N ARG A 60 0.53 42.36 -5.03
CA ARG A 60 -0.08 41.26 -4.27
C ARG A 60 -0.32 40.08 -5.21
N VAL A 61 0.28 38.94 -4.90
CA VAL A 61 0.17 37.70 -5.66
C VAL A 61 -0.61 36.70 -4.83
N TRP A 62 -1.84 36.40 -5.27
CA TRP A 62 -2.73 35.45 -4.60
C TRP A 62 -3.08 34.31 -5.54
N GLY A 63 -2.66 33.10 -5.16
CA GLY A 63 -2.88 31.90 -5.96
C GLY A 63 -3.99 30.99 -5.47
N GLY A 64 -4.60 30.29 -6.42
CA GLY A 64 -5.49 29.15 -6.15
C GLY A 64 -4.76 27.82 -5.87
N TRP A 65 -3.42 27.78 -6.00
CA TRP A 65 -2.61 26.56 -6.02
C TRP A 65 -1.48 26.55 -4.99
N GLU A 66 -0.79 25.40 -4.91
CA GLU A 66 0.35 25.11 -4.04
C GLU A 66 1.48 26.15 -4.10
N VAL A 67 1.70 26.83 -5.23
CA VAL A 67 2.80 27.80 -5.40
C VAL A 67 2.26 29.18 -5.75
N GLY A 68 2.60 30.19 -4.95
CA GLY A 68 2.22 31.59 -5.17
C GLY A 68 3.05 32.30 -6.25
N LEU A 69 4.38 32.16 -6.16
CA LEU A 69 5.33 32.74 -7.08
C LEU A 69 6.39 31.69 -7.45
N PHE A 70 6.62 31.50 -8.74
CA PHE A 70 7.65 30.60 -9.24
C PHE A 70 8.76 31.39 -9.94
N VAL A 71 10.00 31.21 -9.50
CA VAL A 71 11.19 31.86 -10.05
C VAL A 71 12.05 30.77 -10.70
N ARG A 72 12.17 30.82 -12.03
CA ARG A 72 12.90 29.80 -12.80
C ARG A 72 14.41 29.95 -12.73
N SER A 73 15.09 28.85 -13.02
CA SER A 73 16.54 28.74 -13.12
C SER A 73 17.17 29.86 -13.96
N GLY A 74 18.26 30.44 -13.47
CA GLY A 74 19.01 31.51 -14.17
C GLY A 74 18.38 32.91 -14.06
N THR A 75 17.40 33.09 -13.17
CA THR A 75 16.71 34.36 -12.97
C THR A 75 17.27 35.11 -11.76
N ALA A 76 17.31 36.45 -11.84
CA ALA A 76 17.47 37.32 -10.68
C ALA A 76 16.21 38.16 -10.47
N VAL A 77 15.67 38.17 -9.25
CA VAL A 77 14.48 38.94 -8.89
C VAL A 77 14.65 39.72 -7.59
N GLU A 78 14.17 40.95 -7.58
CA GLU A 78 13.94 41.74 -6.36
C GLU A 78 12.44 41.95 -6.10
N ILE A 79 11.98 41.56 -4.92
CA ILE A 79 10.59 41.67 -4.46
C ILE A 79 10.55 42.72 -3.35
N VAL A 80 9.85 43.83 -3.56
CA VAL A 80 9.85 44.98 -2.65
C VAL A 80 8.42 45.40 -2.31
N ARG A 81 8.12 45.59 -1.01
CA ARG A 81 6.79 46.04 -0.53
C ARG A 81 5.63 45.23 -1.11
N SER A 82 5.82 43.93 -1.25
CA SER A 82 4.87 43.03 -1.91
C SER A 82 4.27 42.03 -0.93
N GLU A 83 3.15 41.46 -1.31
CA GLU A 83 2.47 40.40 -0.57
C GLU A 83 2.40 39.16 -1.44
N ILE A 84 3.07 38.08 -1.04
CA ILE A 84 3.07 36.83 -1.80
C ILE A 84 2.42 35.74 -0.94
N GLN A 85 1.42 35.09 -1.53
CA GLN A 85 0.65 34.04 -0.88
C GLN A 85 0.88 32.67 -1.53
N GLY A 86 1.26 31.68 -0.73
CA GLY A 86 1.09 30.26 -1.05
C GLY A 86 -0.29 29.76 -0.66
N ASN A 87 -0.93 28.95 -1.50
CA ASN A 87 -2.19 28.29 -1.18
C ASN A 87 -2.00 26.76 -1.24
N TYR A 88 -3.04 25.97 -1.13
CA TYR A 88 -2.97 24.52 -1.26
C TYR A 88 -3.74 24.04 -2.50
N SER A 89 -3.44 22.83 -2.98
CA SER A 89 -4.29 22.15 -3.97
C SER A 89 -4.80 20.81 -3.47
N PHE A 90 -5.96 20.38 -3.96
CA PHE A 90 -6.61 19.14 -3.55
C PHE A 90 -6.02 17.88 -4.22
N ARG A 91 -4.73 17.87 -4.58
CA ARG A 91 -4.10 16.79 -5.37
C ARG A 91 -3.51 15.64 -4.54
N THR A 92 -3.92 15.48 -3.29
CA THR A 92 -3.49 14.34 -2.49
C THR A 92 -4.25 13.08 -2.94
N GLU A 93 -3.57 12.17 -3.63
CA GLU A 93 -4.16 10.90 -4.07
C GLU A 93 -4.23 9.89 -2.91
N PRO A 94 -5.42 9.38 -2.56
CA PRO A 94 -5.54 8.29 -1.59
C PRO A 94 -4.81 7.05 -2.09
N GLY A 95 -4.31 6.24 -1.16
CA GLY A 95 -3.93 4.87 -1.46
C GLY A 95 -5.16 4.11 -1.94
N GLU A 96 -5.07 3.50 -3.11
CA GLU A 96 -6.10 2.60 -3.60
C GLU A 96 -6.19 1.36 -2.69
N ASP A 97 -7.41 1.03 -2.27
CA ASP A 97 -7.68 -0.22 -1.58
C ASP A 97 -7.30 -1.41 -2.47
N ALA A 98 -6.88 -2.49 -1.84
CA ALA A 98 -6.69 -3.74 -2.55
C ALA A 98 -8.01 -4.18 -3.22
N PRO A 99 -7.96 -4.82 -4.40
CA PRO A 99 -9.17 -5.24 -5.09
C PRO A 99 -10.03 -6.13 -4.19
N SER A 100 -11.31 -5.77 -4.04
CA SER A 100 -12.28 -6.66 -3.39
C SER A 100 -12.67 -7.83 -4.28
N LEU A 101 -12.50 -7.69 -5.61
CA LEU A 101 -12.74 -8.74 -6.59
C LEU A 101 -11.64 -8.79 -7.67
N PRO A 102 -11.23 -9.99 -8.12
CA PRO A 102 -11.61 -11.28 -7.56
C PRO A 102 -11.07 -11.46 -6.13
N GLU A 103 -11.80 -12.17 -5.29
CA GLU A 103 -11.31 -12.53 -3.95
C GLU A 103 -10.04 -13.37 -4.05
N ALA A 104 -9.23 -13.37 -3.00
CA ALA A 104 -8.07 -14.24 -2.94
C ALA A 104 -8.51 -15.71 -3.09
N PRO A 105 -7.88 -16.50 -3.99
CA PRO A 105 -8.34 -17.85 -4.30
C PRO A 105 -8.46 -18.74 -3.06
N GLU A 106 -9.56 -19.48 -2.99
CA GLU A 106 -9.80 -20.47 -1.93
C GLU A 106 -8.96 -21.74 -2.13
N GLY A 107 -8.71 -22.43 -1.03
CA GLY A 107 -8.13 -23.75 -0.97
C GLY A 107 -9.02 -24.78 -1.65
N ALA A 108 -8.43 -25.69 -2.42
CA ALA A 108 -9.15 -26.84 -2.96
C ALA A 108 -9.59 -27.78 -1.83
N ASP A 109 -10.87 -28.18 -1.85
CA ASP A 109 -11.41 -29.19 -0.94
C ASP A 109 -10.72 -30.55 -1.18
N GLY A 110 -10.45 -31.28 -0.10
CA GLY A 110 -9.81 -32.58 -0.09
C GLY A 110 -10.66 -33.68 -0.73
N ASN A 111 -9.99 -34.70 -1.25
CA ASN A 111 -10.63 -35.87 -1.83
C ASN A 111 -11.01 -36.89 -0.76
N HIS A 112 -12.20 -37.46 -0.90
CA HIS A 112 -12.66 -38.54 -0.02
C HIS A 112 -11.80 -39.80 -0.13
N GLY A 113 -11.77 -40.56 0.96
CA GLY A 113 -11.21 -41.91 0.98
C GLY A 113 -12.09 -42.91 0.22
N VAL A 114 -11.49 -44.05 -0.12
CA VAL A 114 -12.12 -45.15 -0.83
C VAL A 114 -12.69 -46.17 0.15
N GLU A 115 -13.84 -46.73 -0.21
CA GLU A 115 -14.49 -47.80 0.53
C GLU A 115 -13.62 -49.07 0.64
N SER A 116 -13.98 -49.88 1.62
CA SER A 116 -13.27 -51.10 1.99
C SER A 116 -13.73 -52.35 1.22
N CYS A 117 -13.22 -53.52 1.63
CA CYS A 117 -13.61 -54.84 1.13
C CYS A 117 -13.18 -55.17 -0.31
N SER A 118 -12.21 -54.42 -0.84
CA SER A 118 -11.61 -54.72 -2.14
C SER A 118 -10.45 -55.71 -2.01
N ALA A 119 -10.02 -56.30 -3.13
CA ALA A 119 -8.88 -57.22 -3.17
C ALA A 119 -7.52 -56.50 -3.21
N ALA A 120 -7.51 -55.21 -3.55
CA ALA A 120 -6.34 -54.36 -3.55
C ALA A 120 -6.41 -53.39 -2.35
N PRO A 121 -5.28 -52.81 -1.90
CA PRO A 121 -5.34 -51.71 -0.94
C PRO A 121 -6.26 -50.59 -1.43
N ALA A 122 -7.10 -50.06 -0.54
CA ALA A 122 -7.91 -48.90 -0.83
C ALA A 122 -6.99 -47.67 -0.82
N ALA A 123 -6.79 -47.04 -1.97
CA ALA A 123 -5.94 -45.87 -2.06
C ALA A 123 -6.55 -44.70 -1.26
N GLY A 124 -5.76 -44.08 -0.39
CA GLY A 124 -6.12 -42.86 0.33
C GLY A 124 -6.49 -41.73 -0.61
N GLY A 125 -7.28 -40.78 -0.10
CA GLY A 125 -7.66 -39.59 -0.85
C GLY A 125 -6.42 -38.91 -1.45
N ALA A 126 -6.46 -38.64 -2.76
CA ALA A 126 -5.35 -37.98 -3.45
C ALA A 126 -5.17 -36.54 -2.93
N PRO A 127 -3.93 -36.05 -2.80
CA PRO A 127 -3.68 -34.69 -2.35
C PRO A 127 -4.26 -33.67 -3.33
N VAL A 128 -4.70 -32.54 -2.82
CA VAL A 128 -5.23 -31.42 -3.62
C VAL A 128 -4.31 -30.22 -3.53
N THR A 129 -4.36 -29.35 -4.54
CA THR A 129 -3.41 -28.23 -4.66
C THR A 129 -4.12 -26.95 -5.01
N THR A 130 -3.74 -25.88 -4.32
CA THR A 130 -4.08 -24.49 -4.67
C THR A 130 -2.82 -23.77 -5.13
N SER A 131 -2.90 -23.11 -6.28
CA SER A 131 -1.84 -22.26 -6.83
C SER A 131 -2.24 -20.79 -6.67
N CYS A 132 -1.38 -20.01 -6.05
CA CYS A 132 -1.60 -18.59 -5.79
C CYS A 132 -0.93 -17.72 -6.86
N GLU A 133 -1.42 -16.50 -7.00
CA GLU A 133 -0.95 -15.55 -8.03
C GLU A 133 0.52 -15.13 -7.85
N ASP A 134 1.04 -15.22 -6.63
CA ASP A 134 2.44 -14.98 -6.29
C ASP A 134 3.36 -16.19 -6.55
N GLY A 135 2.82 -17.27 -7.11
CA GLY A 135 3.51 -18.53 -7.31
C GLY A 135 3.58 -19.41 -6.07
N GLY A 136 2.97 -18.98 -4.96
CA GLY A 136 2.79 -19.81 -3.76
C GLY A 136 1.93 -21.04 -4.07
N VAL A 137 2.26 -22.16 -3.41
CA VAL A 137 1.53 -23.43 -3.58
C VAL A 137 1.18 -23.98 -2.20
N SER A 138 -0.09 -24.35 -2.04
CA SER A 138 -0.57 -25.05 -0.85
C SER A 138 -1.11 -26.41 -1.25
N ILE A 139 -0.73 -27.46 -0.52
CA ILE A 139 -1.03 -28.86 -0.86
C ILE A 139 -1.62 -29.55 0.36
N GLY A 140 -2.83 -30.08 0.24
CA GLY A 140 -3.40 -30.95 1.26
C GLY A 140 -2.70 -32.30 1.29
N GLY A 141 -2.50 -32.87 2.47
CA GLY A 141 -1.86 -34.17 2.64
C GLY A 141 -2.66 -35.31 2.00
N LYS A 142 -1.99 -36.26 1.35
CA LYS A 142 -2.60 -37.52 0.90
C LYS A 142 -3.14 -38.29 2.11
N GLY A 143 -4.34 -38.86 1.98
CA GLY A 143 -4.87 -39.81 2.96
C GLY A 143 -4.11 -41.14 3.00
N GLY A 144 -4.20 -41.82 4.13
CA GLY A 144 -3.58 -43.13 4.35
C GLY A 144 -4.29 -44.25 3.60
N ASP A 145 -3.51 -45.14 2.99
CA ASP A 145 -4.06 -46.28 2.24
C ASP A 145 -4.65 -47.34 3.20
N GLY A 146 -5.85 -47.84 2.91
CA GLY A 146 -6.47 -48.92 3.67
C GLY A 146 -5.95 -50.29 3.21
N GLY A 147 -5.19 -50.99 4.05
CA GLY A 147 -4.66 -52.32 3.74
C GLY A 147 -5.43 -53.45 4.44
N ALA A 148 -5.08 -54.70 4.16
CA ALA A 148 -5.75 -55.86 4.77
C ALA A 148 -5.32 -56.10 6.23
N ASP A 149 -4.02 -55.96 6.50
CA ASP A 149 -3.42 -56.25 7.81
C ASP A 149 -2.90 -55.01 8.53
N GLU A 150 -2.49 -53.99 7.78
CA GLU A 150 -2.01 -52.69 8.25
C GLU A 150 -2.59 -51.60 7.36
N ALA A 151 -2.74 -50.39 7.89
CA ALA A 151 -3.12 -49.24 7.10
C ALA A 151 -2.03 -48.16 7.13
N GLY A 152 -1.97 -47.38 6.07
CA GLY A 152 -1.02 -46.28 5.94
C GLY A 152 -1.43 -45.07 6.78
N ASP A 153 -0.41 -44.34 7.23
CA ASP A 153 -0.57 -42.99 7.77
C ASP A 153 -0.93 -42.03 6.64
N GLY A 154 -1.66 -40.97 6.99
CA GLY A 154 -1.77 -39.80 6.13
C GLY A 154 -0.44 -39.07 6.04
N THR A 155 -0.29 -38.25 5.01
CA THR A 155 0.88 -37.37 4.85
C THR A 155 0.56 -35.96 5.33
N ASP A 156 1.59 -35.21 5.67
CA ASP A 156 1.47 -33.82 6.07
C ASP A 156 1.06 -32.94 4.89
N GLY A 157 0.28 -31.90 5.15
CA GLY A 157 0.01 -30.83 4.22
C GLY A 157 1.15 -29.82 4.15
N ALA A 158 1.29 -29.19 2.98
CA ALA A 158 2.35 -28.24 2.65
C ALA A 158 1.79 -26.83 2.37
N PRO A 159 2.58 -25.75 2.55
CA PRO A 159 3.94 -25.73 3.11
C PRO A 159 3.98 -26.21 4.56
N ALA A 160 5.10 -26.83 4.96
CA ALA A 160 5.30 -27.20 6.37
C ALA A 160 5.23 -25.94 7.25
N PRO A 161 4.69 -26.04 8.48
CA PRO A 161 4.62 -24.89 9.35
C PRO A 161 6.05 -24.41 9.65
N SER A 162 6.23 -23.10 9.80
CA SER A 162 7.50 -22.58 10.31
C SER A 162 7.83 -23.33 11.61
N PRO A 163 9.09 -23.77 11.86
CA PRO A 163 9.42 -24.58 13.03
C PRO A 163 9.11 -23.79 14.31
N ASP A 164 7.93 -24.04 14.86
CA ASP A 164 7.50 -23.55 16.15
C ASP A 164 7.63 -24.71 17.14
N PRO A 165 8.58 -24.64 18.09
CA PRO A 165 8.84 -25.71 19.05
C PRO A 165 7.67 -25.98 20.01
N ASP A 166 6.67 -25.09 20.08
CA ASP A 166 5.54 -25.18 20.99
C ASP A 166 4.19 -25.43 20.27
N ALA A 167 4.17 -25.49 18.94
CA ALA A 167 2.95 -25.72 18.18
C ALA A 167 2.62 -27.21 18.06
N TYR A 168 1.37 -27.56 18.39
CA TYR A 168 0.74 -28.80 17.96
C TYR A 168 0.93 -28.95 16.44
N PRO A 169 1.17 -30.16 15.90
CA PRO A 169 1.70 -30.32 14.54
C PRO A 169 0.64 -30.02 13.48
N ARG A 170 0.42 -28.73 13.21
CA ARG A 170 -0.54 -28.22 12.22
C ARG A 170 -0.23 -28.84 10.86
N GLY A 171 -1.29 -29.28 10.19
CA GLY A 171 -1.22 -29.97 8.91
C GLY A 171 -0.54 -31.34 8.95
N ALA A 172 -0.26 -31.94 10.12
CA ALA A 172 0.30 -33.28 10.19
C ALA A 172 -0.70 -34.37 9.76
N GLY A 173 -0.19 -35.41 9.11
CA GLY A 173 -0.95 -36.59 8.74
C GLY A 173 -1.41 -37.41 9.95
N GLY A 174 -2.63 -37.92 9.88
CA GLY A 174 -3.20 -38.81 10.87
C GLY A 174 -2.60 -40.21 10.80
N THR A 175 -2.41 -40.85 11.95
CA THR A 175 -1.88 -42.22 12.04
C THR A 175 -2.89 -43.26 11.54
N GLY A 176 -2.42 -44.20 10.73
CA GLY A 176 -3.18 -45.35 10.25
C GLY A 176 -3.29 -46.45 11.30
N ASP A 177 -4.25 -47.35 11.12
CA ASP A 177 -4.46 -48.48 12.02
C ASP A 177 -3.34 -49.53 11.91
N GLN A 178 -2.49 -49.56 12.94
CA GLN A 178 -1.40 -50.54 13.13
C GLN A 178 -1.82 -51.75 13.99
N GLY A 179 -3.13 -52.04 14.09
CA GLY A 179 -3.68 -53.18 14.83
C GLY A 179 -4.49 -52.84 16.08
N SER A 180 -4.68 -51.55 16.39
CA SER A 180 -5.56 -51.08 17.47
C SER A 180 -7.04 -51.04 17.04
N GLY A 181 -7.31 -51.09 15.74
CA GLY A 181 -8.64 -50.88 15.22
C GLY A 181 -9.03 -49.41 15.07
N GLN A 182 -8.08 -48.49 15.24
CA GLN A 182 -8.27 -47.03 15.29
C GLN A 182 -7.27 -46.34 14.36
N CYS A 183 -7.70 -45.24 13.75
CA CYS A 183 -6.85 -44.28 13.06
C CYS A 183 -6.98 -42.92 13.76
N MET A 184 -6.18 -41.94 13.32
CA MET A 184 -6.35 -40.53 13.68
C MET A 184 -6.69 -39.70 12.44
N ASP A 185 -7.47 -38.64 12.65
CA ASP A 185 -7.74 -37.62 11.65
C ASP A 185 -6.45 -36.84 11.33
N GLY A 186 -6.42 -36.25 10.14
CA GLY A 186 -5.38 -35.31 9.77
C GLY A 186 -5.57 -33.97 10.48
N GLU A 187 -4.47 -33.30 10.77
CA GLU A 187 -4.49 -32.04 11.49
C GLU A 187 -4.80 -30.84 10.58
N GLN A 188 -5.46 -29.83 11.15
CA GLN A 188 -5.75 -28.59 10.43
C GLN A 188 -4.47 -27.84 10.06
N GLY A 189 -4.39 -27.31 8.83
CA GLY A 189 -3.30 -26.47 8.38
C GLY A 189 -3.17 -25.15 9.14
N GLN A 190 -1.96 -24.59 9.18
CA GLN A 190 -1.69 -23.26 9.74
C GLN A 190 -2.21 -22.14 8.81
N ASP A 191 -2.80 -21.10 9.41
CA ASP A 191 -3.17 -19.89 8.66
C ASP A 191 -1.92 -19.16 8.18
N GLY A 192 -2.02 -18.55 7.00
CA GLY A 192 -0.94 -17.75 6.42
C GLY A 192 -0.66 -16.50 7.25
N ALA A 193 0.62 -16.14 7.35
CA ALA A 193 1.03 -14.90 7.99
C ALA A 193 0.46 -13.66 7.27
N PRO A 194 0.08 -12.61 8.00
CA PRO A 194 -0.35 -11.36 7.38
C PRO A 194 0.81 -10.71 6.59
N GLY A 195 0.46 -9.98 5.55
CA GLY A 195 1.40 -9.17 4.78
C GLY A 195 1.94 -8.01 5.62
N ALA A 196 3.20 -7.65 5.40
CA ALA A 196 3.78 -6.46 6.02
C ALA A 196 3.07 -5.19 5.53
N ASP A 197 2.77 -4.26 6.44
CA ASP A 197 2.23 -2.96 6.11
C ASP A 197 3.26 -2.12 5.33
N GLY A 198 2.74 -1.21 4.51
CA GLY A 198 3.55 -0.28 3.74
C GLY A 198 4.26 0.74 4.64
N ALA A 199 5.50 1.06 4.28
CA ALA A 199 6.26 2.10 4.99
C ALA A 199 5.54 3.46 4.90
N PRO A 200 5.53 4.28 5.96
CA PRO A 200 4.92 5.60 5.92
C PRO A 200 5.61 6.50 4.90
N GLY A 201 4.87 7.45 4.35
CA GLY A 201 5.40 8.48 3.47
C GLY A 201 6.44 9.33 4.21
N GLN A 202 7.59 9.53 3.58
CA GLN A 202 8.68 10.37 4.09
C GLN A 202 9.11 11.40 3.04
N GLY A 203 9.92 12.37 3.46
CA GLY A 203 10.53 13.35 2.58
C GLY A 203 9.65 14.56 2.25
N ILE A 204 10.30 15.67 1.93
CA ILE A 204 9.68 16.97 1.63
C ILE A 204 9.21 17.10 0.16
N GLY A 205 9.36 16.03 -0.63
CA GLY A 205 9.15 16.03 -2.08
C GLY A 205 10.35 16.58 -2.86
N ARG A 206 10.16 16.85 -4.15
CA ARG A 206 11.17 17.38 -5.06
C ARG A 206 10.64 18.60 -5.80
N LEU A 207 11.50 19.58 -6.06
CA LEU A 207 11.17 20.73 -6.89
C LEU A 207 11.64 20.48 -8.33
N SER A 208 10.85 20.89 -9.30
CA SER A 208 11.14 20.78 -10.73
C SER A 208 10.65 22.00 -11.48
N GLU A 209 11.01 22.12 -12.76
CA GLU A 209 10.52 23.19 -13.64
C GLU A 209 8.98 23.22 -13.79
N ASP A 210 8.29 22.12 -13.43
CA ASP A 210 6.83 22.00 -13.42
C ASP A 210 6.22 22.28 -12.03
N GLY A 211 7.04 22.56 -11.02
CA GLY A 211 6.63 22.82 -9.63
C GLY A 211 7.04 21.71 -8.65
N TRP A 212 6.27 21.55 -7.57
CA TRP A 212 6.53 20.54 -6.53
C TRP A 212 5.94 19.18 -6.92
N LEU A 213 6.73 18.13 -6.71
CA LEU A 213 6.35 16.73 -6.88
C LEU A 213 6.46 15.99 -5.54
N GLY A 214 5.34 15.43 -5.08
CA GLY A 214 5.29 14.60 -3.88
C GLY A 214 5.70 13.16 -4.13
N ASP A 215 6.33 12.54 -3.13
CA ASP A 215 6.50 11.09 -3.08
C ASP A 215 5.21 10.42 -2.56
N ARG A 216 5.20 9.08 -2.62
CA ARG A 216 4.11 8.23 -2.11
C ARG A 216 4.65 7.32 -1.02
N ALA A 217 3.81 6.99 -0.04
CA ALA A 217 4.10 5.97 0.94
C ALA A 217 4.26 4.58 0.29
N GLY A 218 4.80 3.62 1.04
CA GLY A 218 4.95 2.24 0.58
C GLY A 218 3.61 1.52 0.43
N ASP A 219 3.54 0.61 -0.54
CA ASP A 219 2.43 -0.34 -0.67
C ASP A 219 2.54 -1.43 0.41
N GLY A 220 1.39 -1.93 0.86
CA GLY A 220 1.33 -3.13 1.69
C GLY A 220 1.71 -4.38 0.90
N ALA A 221 2.34 -5.34 1.57
CA ALA A 221 2.70 -6.62 0.99
C ALA A 221 1.51 -7.58 0.92
N ARG A 222 1.61 -8.61 0.09
CA ARG A 222 0.63 -9.72 0.07
C ARG A 222 0.76 -10.55 1.35
N GLY A 223 -0.35 -11.08 1.85
CA GLY A 223 -0.34 -12.12 2.87
C GLY A 223 0.27 -13.43 2.35
N ALA A 224 0.74 -14.29 3.24
CA ALA A 224 1.23 -15.62 2.86
C ALA A 224 0.05 -16.58 2.59
N PRO A 225 0.22 -17.60 1.73
CA PRO A 225 -0.73 -18.69 1.63
C PRO A 225 -0.87 -19.47 2.95
N GLY A 226 -2.05 -20.03 3.21
CA GLY A 226 -2.25 -20.99 4.29
C GLY A 226 -1.60 -22.33 3.98
N GLN A 227 -1.21 -23.06 5.01
CA GLN A 227 -0.75 -24.45 4.90
C GLN A 227 -1.93 -25.39 4.57
N GLY A 228 -1.69 -26.45 3.80
CA GLY A 228 -2.68 -27.52 3.62
C GLY A 228 -2.88 -28.38 4.87
N GLY A 229 -4.09 -28.92 5.07
CA GLY A 229 -4.36 -29.86 6.15
C GLY A 229 -3.68 -31.21 5.91
N GLY A 230 -3.49 -31.99 6.97
CA GLY A 230 -2.94 -33.34 6.89
C GLY A 230 -3.97 -34.34 6.34
N GLY A 231 -3.50 -35.43 5.74
CA GLY A 231 -4.40 -36.54 5.36
C GLY A 231 -4.80 -37.38 6.57
N GLY A 232 -6.01 -37.96 6.56
CA GLY A 232 -6.46 -38.89 7.60
C GLY A 232 -5.80 -40.27 7.47
N GLY A 233 -5.66 -40.98 8.58
CA GLY A 233 -5.15 -42.36 8.59
C GLY A 233 -6.14 -43.38 8.02
N GLY A 234 -5.63 -44.40 7.35
CA GLY A 234 -6.46 -45.53 6.89
C GLY A 234 -6.82 -46.50 8.01
N LEU A 235 -7.81 -47.37 7.77
CA LEU A 235 -8.13 -48.50 8.65
C LEU A 235 -7.75 -49.83 8.00
N ARG A 236 -7.42 -50.82 8.82
CA ARG A 236 -7.11 -52.18 8.35
C ARG A 236 -8.37 -52.97 7.99
N GLY A 237 -8.20 -53.97 7.13
CA GLY A 237 -9.16 -55.01 6.79
C GLY A 237 -9.77 -55.72 8.00
N ARG A 238 -11.07 -56.03 7.93
CA ARG A 238 -11.76 -56.85 8.95
C ARG A 238 -12.56 -57.97 8.29
N ALA A 239 -12.15 -59.21 8.54
CA ALA A 239 -12.84 -60.39 8.02
C ALA A 239 -14.32 -60.47 8.43
N ALA A 240 -14.64 -59.99 9.63
CA ALA A 240 -16.02 -59.93 10.13
C ALA A 240 -16.90 -58.94 9.36
N LEU A 241 -16.32 -57.94 8.69
CA LEU A 241 -17.04 -56.90 7.93
C LEU A 241 -16.98 -57.11 6.41
N CYS A 242 -15.98 -57.85 5.91
CA CYS A 242 -15.79 -58.10 4.49
C CYS A 242 -15.95 -59.56 4.07
N GLY A 243 -16.29 -60.45 5.00
CA GLY A 243 -16.42 -61.89 4.77
C GLY A 243 -15.11 -62.62 4.44
N ALA A 244 -13.96 -61.93 4.41
CA ALA A 244 -12.65 -62.50 4.11
C ALA A 244 -11.51 -61.69 4.76
N THR A 245 -10.46 -62.38 5.22
CA THR A 245 -9.30 -61.78 5.90
C THR A 245 -8.38 -60.99 4.97
N SER A 246 -8.37 -61.29 3.67
CA SER A 246 -7.46 -60.68 2.68
C SER A 246 -8.04 -59.43 2.01
N ARG A 247 -8.97 -58.74 2.67
CA ARG A 247 -9.72 -57.62 2.10
C ARG A 247 -9.26 -56.30 2.69
N SER A 248 -9.13 -55.27 1.86
CA SER A 248 -8.70 -53.96 2.32
C SER A 248 -9.65 -53.36 3.35
N GLY A 249 -9.11 -52.58 4.28
CA GLY A 249 -9.92 -51.62 5.00
C GLY A 249 -10.16 -50.34 4.22
N PRO A 250 -11.00 -49.43 4.76
CA PRO A 250 -11.25 -48.15 4.14
C PRO A 250 -10.04 -47.26 4.28
N SER A 251 -9.83 -46.39 3.31
CA SER A 251 -8.71 -45.46 3.30
C SER A 251 -9.07 -44.12 3.94
N GLY A 252 -8.10 -43.39 4.45
CA GLY A 252 -8.31 -42.03 4.95
C GLY A 252 -8.60 -41.03 3.83
N GLY A 253 -9.25 -39.92 4.17
CA GLY A 253 -9.45 -38.79 3.26
C GLY A 253 -8.21 -37.90 3.17
N SER A 254 -8.08 -37.14 2.08
CA SER A 254 -6.98 -36.18 1.94
C SER A 254 -7.25 -34.92 2.75
N GLY A 255 -6.22 -34.20 3.18
CA GLY A 255 -6.37 -32.85 3.68
C GLY A 255 -6.84 -31.88 2.59
N GLY A 256 -7.44 -30.76 2.99
CA GLY A 256 -7.73 -29.64 2.10
C GLY A 256 -6.50 -28.77 1.86
N ALA A 257 -6.40 -28.11 0.71
CA ALA A 257 -5.34 -27.13 0.47
C ALA A 257 -5.62 -25.83 1.22
N GLY A 258 -4.57 -25.08 1.60
CA GLY A 258 -4.72 -23.76 2.21
C GLY A 258 -5.13 -22.68 1.20
N GLY A 259 -5.76 -21.62 1.70
CA GLY A 259 -6.19 -20.47 0.89
C GLY A 259 -5.03 -19.54 0.54
N CYS A 260 -5.17 -18.79 -0.55
CA CYS A 260 -4.16 -17.82 -0.98
C CYS A 260 -4.18 -16.54 -0.15
N GLY A 261 -3.01 -15.93 0.06
CA GLY A 261 -2.91 -14.66 0.78
C GLY A 261 -3.52 -13.49 -0.01
N GLY A 262 -4.15 -12.57 0.73
CA GLY A 262 -4.77 -11.38 0.19
C GLY A 262 -3.75 -10.34 -0.26
N SER A 263 -4.10 -9.58 -1.29
CA SER A 263 -3.30 -8.45 -1.79
C SER A 263 -3.20 -7.31 -0.78
N GLY A 264 -2.06 -6.62 -0.74
CA GLY A 264 -1.90 -5.41 0.08
C GLY A 264 -2.48 -4.16 -0.56
N GLY A 265 -2.85 -3.18 0.27
CA GLY A 265 -3.34 -1.87 -0.17
C GLY A 265 -2.22 -0.95 -0.68
N LYS A 266 -2.55 0.05 -1.49
CA LYS A 266 -1.57 1.00 -2.03
C LYS A 266 -1.22 2.08 -1.03
N GLY A 267 0.03 2.56 -1.06
CA GLY A 267 0.46 3.68 -0.22
C GLY A 267 -0.26 4.99 -0.56
N GLY A 268 -0.55 5.81 0.45
CA GLY A 268 -1.12 7.14 0.29
C GLY A 268 -0.12 8.16 -0.26
N GLY A 269 -0.59 9.08 -1.11
CA GLY A 269 0.23 10.19 -1.59
C GLY A 269 0.53 11.24 -0.52
N ASN A 270 1.69 11.90 -0.62
CA ASN A 270 2.01 13.02 0.25
C ASN A 270 1.03 14.19 0.05
N GLY A 271 0.73 14.88 1.14
CA GLY A 271 -0.09 16.08 1.15
C GLY A 271 0.59 17.19 0.37
N THR A 272 -0.18 17.94 -0.41
CA THR A 272 0.35 19.07 -1.16
C THR A 272 0.83 20.18 -0.21
N PRO A 273 2.01 20.76 -0.47
CA PRO A 273 2.51 21.87 0.32
C PRO A 273 1.78 23.17 -0.05
N SER A 274 1.98 24.16 0.79
CA SER A 274 1.60 25.55 0.57
C SER A 274 2.89 26.37 0.55
N ILE A 275 3.31 26.80 -0.64
CA ILE A 275 4.60 27.45 -0.91
C ILE A 275 4.33 28.86 -1.43
N ALA A 276 4.78 29.89 -0.70
CA ALA A 276 4.57 31.26 -1.18
C ALA A 276 5.53 31.62 -2.32
N ILE A 277 6.82 31.32 -2.19
CA ILE A 277 7.82 31.50 -3.25
C ILE A 277 8.58 30.19 -3.46
N LEU A 278 8.68 29.75 -4.70
CA LEU A 278 9.53 28.63 -5.13
C LEU A 278 10.60 29.18 -6.07
N ALA A 279 11.88 28.99 -5.74
CA ALA A 279 13.02 29.45 -6.52
C ALA A 279 13.94 28.28 -6.94
N LEU A 280 14.03 28.04 -8.24
CA LEU A 280 14.99 27.10 -8.83
C LEU A 280 16.20 27.87 -9.31
N HIS A 281 17.41 27.47 -8.89
CA HIS A 281 18.68 28.08 -9.27
C HIS A 281 18.64 29.58 -9.61
N ALA A 282 18.06 30.36 -8.70
CA ALA A 282 17.70 31.75 -8.94
C ALA A 282 18.10 32.63 -7.76
N LYS A 283 18.47 33.87 -8.08
CA LYS A 283 18.77 34.91 -7.10
C LYS A 283 17.51 35.64 -6.69
N VAL A 284 17.13 35.54 -5.43
CA VAL A 284 15.92 36.13 -4.88
C VAL A 284 16.28 37.09 -3.75
N THR A 285 15.93 38.36 -3.94
CA THR A 285 16.00 39.37 -2.89
C THR A 285 14.58 39.78 -2.49
N VAL A 286 14.24 39.72 -1.20
CA VAL A 286 12.93 40.13 -0.67
C VAL A 286 13.11 41.24 0.35
N ARG A 287 12.40 42.36 0.16
CA ARG A 287 12.49 43.58 0.98
C ARG A 287 11.12 44.10 1.39
N ASP A 288 10.95 44.48 2.65
CA ASP A 288 9.75 45.17 3.17
C ASP A 288 8.42 44.46 2.81
N SER A 289 8.44 43.13 2.71
CA SER A 289 7.36 42.34 2.11
C SER A 289 6.74 41.37 3.12
N ARG A 290 5.50 40.98 2.85
CA ARG A 290 4.78 39.97 3.62
C ARG A 290 4.67 38.69 2.82
N ILE A 291 5.20 37.61 3.36
CA ILE A 291 5.17 36.28 2.76
C ILE A 291 4.29 35.41 3.64
N TRP A 292 3.26 34.80 3.07
CA TRP A 292 2.35 34.00 3.87
C TRP A 292 1.78 32.82 3.11
N THR A 293 1.33 31.83 3.85
CA THR A 293 0.86 30.56 3.30
C THR A 293 -0.45 30.18 3.94
N ARG A 294 -1.35 29.56 3.18
CA ARG A 294 -2.49 28.84 3.75
C ARG A 294 -2.03 27.54 4.43
N PRO A 295 -2.88 26.89 5.25
CA PRO A 295 -2.62 25.55 5.74
C PRO A 295 -2.30 24.59 4.60
N ALA A 296 -1.31 23.74 4.80
CA ALA A 296 -0.95 22.70 3.85
C ALA A 296 -1.89 21.49 3.97
N MET A 297 -1.92 20.64 2.94
CA MET A 297 -2.87 19.52 2.91
C MET A 297 -2.38 18.34 3.74
N ARG A 298 -3.33 17.62 4.31
CA ARG A 298 -3.09 16.32 4.92
C ARG A 298 -2.54 15.33 3.88
N GLY A 299 -1.64 14.45 4.31
CA GLY A 299 -1.27 13.26 3.56
C GLY A 299 -2.44 12.29 3.42
N ALA A 300 -2.45 11.55 2.32
CA ALA A 300 -3.52 10.59 2.04
C ALA A 300 -3.39 9.35 2.93
N ASN A 301 -4.51 8.75 3.28
CA ASN A 301 -4.48 7.43 3.91
C ASN A 301 -3.94 6.39 2.92
N GLY A 302 -3.30 5.35 3.44
CA GLY A 302 -3.05 4.13 2.67
C GLY A 302 -4.34 3.35 2.43
N GLY A 303 -4.32 2.50 1.41
CA GLY A 303 -5.45 1.65 1.08
C GLY A 303 -5.59 0.46 2.02
N GLU A 304 -6.82 -0.04 2.16
CA GLU A 304 -7.12 -1.24 2.93
C GLU A 304 -6.62 -2.52 2.23
N PRO A 305 -6.19 -3.54 2.98
CA PRO A 305 -5.79 -4.83 2.41
C PRO A 305 -6.98 -5.71 2.04
N GLN A 306 -6.72 -6.65 1.14
CA GLN A 306 -7.64 -7.73 0.82
C GLN A 306 -7.51 -8.87 1.85
N ARG A 307 -8.64 -9.50 2.21
CA ARG A 307 -8.64 -10.73 3.00
C ARG A 307 -8.04 -11.89 2.21
N GLY A 308 -7.36 -12.79 2.90
CA GLY A 308 -6.93 -14.06 2.31
C GLY A 308 -8.11 -15.00 2.03
N GLY A 309 -7.88 -15.94 1.14
CA GLY A 309 -8.85 -16.96 0.74
C GLY A 309 -9.06 -17.97 1.86
N ARG A 310 -10.23 -18.61 1.86
CA ARG A 310 -10.52 -19.69 2.81
C ARG A 310 -9.66 -20.92 2.51
N GLY A 311 -9.33 -21.69 3.54
CA GLY A 311 -8.79 -23.04 3.35
C GLY A 311 -9.87 -23.98 2.83
N GLY A 312 -9.45 -24.99 2.07
CA GLY A 312 -10.30 -26.07 1.59
C GLY A 312 -10.63 -27.03 2.73
N ARG A 313 -11.80 -27.64 2.68
CA ARG A 313 -12.23 -28.65 3.65
C ARG A 313 -11.45 -29.94 3.50
N GLY A 314 -11.22 -30.65 4.59
CA GLY A 314 -10.70 -32.01 4.57
C GLY A 314 -11.66 -32.99 3.89
N GLY A 315 -11.09 -34.00 3.23
CA GLY A 315 -11.83 -35.11 2.66
C GLY A 315 -12.28 -36.08 3.74
N VAL A 316 -13.54 -36.51 3.68
CA VAL A 316 -14.08 -37.57 4.57
C VAL A 316 -13.42 -38.92 4.27
N GLY A 317 -13.09 -39.70 5.29
CA GLY A 317 -12.56 -41.05 5.17
C GLY A 317 -13.54 -42.06 4.57
N GLY A 318 -13.01 -43.13 3.96
CA GLY A 318 -13.82 -44.19 3.36
C GLY A 318 -14.59 -45.00 4.41
N TYR A 319 -15.63 -45.73 4.00
CA TYR A 319 -16.50 -46.48 4.93
C TYR A 319 -16.47 -47.99 4.72
N TRP A 320 -17.01 -48.71 5.71
CA TRP A 320 -17.34 -50.13 5.61
C TRP A 320 -18.74 -50.31 5.01
N PRO A 321 -18.94 -51.12 3.95
CA PRO A 321 -20.26 -51.34 3.36
C PRO A 321 -21.31 -51.88 4.36
N GLU A 322 -20.88 -52.65 5.36
CA GLU A 322 -21.75 -53.31 6.34
C GLU A 322 -21.65 -52.72 7.76
N ALA A 323 -20.96 -51.58 7.94
CA ALA A 323 -20.83 -50.94 9.26
C ALA A 323 -20.84 -49.41 9.19
N TRP A 324 -21.25 -48.79 10.29
CA TRP A 324 -21.30 -47.32 10.44
C TRP A 324 -19.92 -46.67 10.67
N GLY A 325 -18.83 -47.46 10.63
CA GLY A 325 -17.47 -46.96 10.81
C GLY A 325 -16.87 -46.45 9.49
N HIS A 326 -16.13 -45.36 9.58
CA HIS A 326 -15.31 -44.81 8.51
C HIS A 326 -13.85 -44.74 8.96
N ALA A 327 -12.93 -44.72 8.00
CA ALA A 327 -11.56 -44.28 8.22
C ALA A 327 -11.54 -42.79 8.56
N CYS A 328 -10.36 -42.30 8.90
CA CYS A 328 -10.22 -40.98 9.46
C CYS A 328 -10.23 -39.90 8.37
N ASP A 329 -10.74 -38.73 8.76
CA ASP A 329 -10.92 -37.59 7.88
C ASP A 329 -9.60 -36.85 7.70
N GLY A 330 -9.44 -36.19 6.55
CA GLY A 330 -8.37 -35.21 6.38
C GLY A 330 -8.66 -33.93 7.17
N GLY A 331 -7.59 -33.20 7.51
CA GLY A 331 -7.70 -31.88 8.11
C GLY A 331 -8.05 -30.80 7.10
N ASP A 332 -8.71 -29.73 7.56
CA ASP A 332 -8.96 -28.53 6.77
C ASP A 332 -7.65 -27.78 6.48
N GLY A 333 -7.56 -27.14 5.31
CA GLY A 333 -6.49 -26.18 5.02
C GLY A 333 -6.59 -24.92 5.87
N GLY A 334 -5.46 -24.25 6.07
CA GLY A 334 -5.40 -22.95 6.73
C GLY A 334 -5.94 -21.83 5.85
N LEU A 335 -6.40 -20.76 6.49
CA LEU A 335 -6.78 -19.52 5.81
C LEU A 335 -5.56 -18.85 5.19
N GLY A 336 -5.72 -18.19 4.06
CA GLY A 336 -4.71 -17.28 3.55
C GLY A 336 -4.54 -16.06 4.47
N GLY A 337 -3.33 -15.54 4.56
CA GLY A 337 -3.04 -14.34 5.34
C GLY A 337 -3.72 -13.09 4.78
N LEU A 338 -4.08 -12.15 5.66
CA LEU A 338 -4.52 -10.80 5.28
C LEU A 338 -3.39 -10.07 4.53
N GLY A 339 -3.70 -9.27 3.51
CA GLY A 339 -2.71 -8.35 2.95
C GLY A 339 -2.26 -7.28 3.97
N GLY A 340 -1.16 -6.59 3.69
CA GLY A 340 -0.75 -5.42 4.48
C GLY A 340 -1.51 -4.15 4.06
N TYR A 341 -1.72 -3.25 5.01
CA TYR A 341 -2.23 -1.90 4.72
C TYR A 341 -1.22 -1.11 3.90
N GLY A 342 -1.68 -0.20 3.05
CA GLY A 342 -0.80 0.82 2.49
C GLY A 342 -0.30 1.77 3.59
N GLY A 343 0.92 2.29 3.44
CA GLY A 343 1.43 3.31 4.33
C GLY A 343 0.67 4.64 4.18
N GLY A 344 0.56 5.42 5.26
CA GLY A 344 -0.02 6.76 5.20
C GLY A 344 0.95 7.76 4.57
N GLY A 345 0.48 8.61 3.66
CA GLY A 345 1.29 9.66 3.04
C GLY A 345 1.69 10.76 4.04
N ARG A 346 2.84 11.41 3.83
CA ARG A 346 3.29 12.52 4.69
C ARG A 346 2.37 13.74 4.54
N GLY A 347 2.17 14.52 5.59
CA GLY A 347 1.53 15.83 5.51
C GLY A 347 2.32 16.85 4.68
N GLY A 348 1.61 17.75 4.01
CA GLY A 348 2.22 18.82 3.22
C GLY A 348 2.87 19.89 4.10
N ASP A 349 3.94 20.51 3.60
CA ASP A 349 4.65 21.57 4.29
C ASP A 349 4.04 22.96 4.01
N SER A 350 4.10 23.85 5.00
CA SER A 350 3.76 25.27 4.86
C SER A 350 5.05 26.08 4.78
N ILE A 351 5.46 26.48 3.57
CA ILE A 351 6.80 27.04 3.30
C ILE A 351 6.68 28.47 2.79
N GLY A 352 7.33 29.42 3.48
CA GLY A 352 7.44 30.79 2.97
C GLY A 352 8.23 30.84 1.66
N ILE A 353 9.48 30.40 1.70
CA ILE A 353 10.37 30.38 0.52
C ILE A 353 11.06 29.02 0.39
N ALA A 354 10.73 28.28 -0.67
CA ALA A 354 11.41 27.04 -1.07
C ALA A 354 12.49 27.36 -2.12
N TYR A 355 13.72 26.87 -1.92
CA TYR A 355 14.85 27.20 -2.81
C TYR A 355 15.86 26.05 -2.92
N LEU A 356 16.67 26.05 -3.99
CA LEU A 356 17.78 25.09 -4.17
C LEU A 356 19.14 25.67 -3.71
N ASP A 357 19.41 26.94 -4.06
CA ASP A 357 20.70 27.60 -3.83
C ASP A 357 20.65 28.55 -2.62
N GLU A 358 21.38 28.22 -1.55
CA GLU A 358 21.32 28.93 -0.27
C GLU A 358 21.98 30.31 -0.30
N ASP A 359 23.05 30.47 -1.09
CA ASP A 359 23.80 31.72 -1.24
C ASP A 359 23.09 32.76 -2.13
N GLN A 360 21.94 32.38 -2.71
CA GLN A 360 21.18 33.20 -3.65
C GLN A 360 19.92 33.84 -3.04
N LEU A 361 19.69 33.68 -1.73
CA LEU A 361 18.54 34.26 -1.02
C LEU A 361 18.94 35.42 -0.09
N VAL A 362 18.34 36.59 -0.28
CA VAL A 362 18.53 37.77 0.59
C VAL A 362 17.18 38.26 1.13
N LEU A 363 17.07 38.41 2.44
CA LEU A 363 15.84 38.86 3.12
C LEU A 363 16.10 40.10 3.97
N GLU A 364 15.30 41.15 3.78
CA GLU A 364 15.38 42.38 4.58
C GLU A 364 13.98 42.86 4.97
N ASN A 365 13.70 42.97 6.27
CA ASN A 365 12.40 43.41 6.78
C ASN A 365 11.20 42.62 6.18
N VAL A 366 11.31 41.29 6.20
CA VAL A 366 10.30 40.37 5.69
C VAL A 366 9.50 39.80 6.86
N THR A 367 8.18 39.81 6.74
CA THR A 367 7.27 39.19 7.73
C THR A 367 6.71 37.90 7.16
N PHE A 368 6.79 36.81 7.94
CA PHE A 368 6.22 35.51 7.61
C PHE A 368 4.95 35.22 8.42
N GLU A 369 3.90 34.76 7.74
CA GLU A 369 2.69 34.23 8.37
C GLU A 369 2.36 32.86 7.78
N LEU A 370 2.79 31.81 8.47
CA LEU A 370 2.69 30.46 7.97
C LEU A 370 1.38 29.79 8.37
N GLY A 371 0.87 28.96 7.48
CA GLY A 371 -0.29 28.11 7.77
C GLY A 371 0.12 26.92 8.61
N GLU A 372 -0.87 26.25 9.20
CA GLU A 372 -0.62 24.98 9.86
C GLU A 372 -0.11 23.95 8.83
N PRO A 373 0.92 23.16 9.17
CA PRO A 373 1.34 22.07 8.33
C PRO A 373 0.26 21.00 8.23
N GLY A 374 0.29 20.26 7.12
CA GLY A 374 -0.60 19.14 6.90
C GLY A 374 -0.35 18.01 7.89
N LYS A 375 -1.41 17.33 8.33
CA LYS A 375 -1.25 16.10 9.13
C LYS A 375 -0.82 14.92 8.26
N GLY A 376 -0.18 13.94 8.88
CA GLY A 376 0.03 12.63 8.28
C GLY A 376 -1.26 11.93 7.85
N GLY A 377 -1.14 11.16 6.77
CA GLY A 377 -2.11 10.14 6.39
C GLY A 377 -2.06 8.95 7.35
N ILE A 378 -3.19 8.25 7.50
CA ILE A 378 -3.26 7.03 8.32
C ILE A 378 -2.89 5.84 7.43
N GLY A 379 -1.96 5.01 7.90
CA GLY A 379 -1.68 3.69 7.33
C GLY A 379 -2.59 2.63 7.95
N ASN A 380 -2.01 1.63 8.61
CA ASN A 380 -2.74 0.72 9.48
C ASN A 380 -3.32 1.49 10.70
N PRO A 381 -4.65 1.50 10.90
CA PRO A 381 -5.26 2.18 12.04
C PRO A 381 -4.82 1.64 13.42
N GLU A 382 -4.33 0.40 13.47
CA GLU A 382 -3.87 -0.26 14.69
C GLU A 382 -2.37 -0.06 14.95
N ASP A 383 -1.61 0.40 13.95
CA ASP A 383 -0.17 0.67 14.07
C ASP A 383 0.20 2.10 13.63
N PRO A 384 0.32 3.04 14.58
CA PRO A 384 0.76 4.40 14.33
C PRO A 384 2.14 4.54 13.66
N ALA A 385 3.00 3.51 13.70
CA ALA A 385 4.29 3.55 13.02
C ALA A 385 4.17 3.56 11.48
N THR A 386 3.00 3.19 10.96
CA THR A 386 2.68 3.21 9.52
C THR A 386 2.04 4.53 9.06
N TRP A 387 1.82 5.47 9.98
CA TRP A 387 1.21 6.76 9.68
C TRP A 387 2.26 7.70 9.12
N GLY A 388 1.86 8.50 8.13
CA GLY A 388 2.74 9.52 7.57
C GLY A 388 3.12 10.53 8.64
N GLU A 389 4.31 11.11 8.50
CA GLU A 389 4.70 12.22 9.37
C GLU A 389 3.86 13.47 9.06
N ASP A 390 3.71 14.34 10.05
CA ASP A 390 3.16 15.67 9.80
C ASP A 390 4.13 16.51 8.94
N GLY A 391 3.57 17.46 8.20
CA GLY A 391 4.35 18.49 7.54
C GLY A 391 5.03 19.43 8.54
N LEU A 392 5.83 20.35 8.00
CA LEU A 392 6.52 21.40 8.74
C LEU A 392 6.03 22.77 8.28
N ALA A 393 6.00 23.73 9.19
CA ALA A 393 5.83 25.14 8.86
C ALA A 393 7.18 25.86 9.04
N VAL A 394 7.76 26.35 7.95
CA VAL A 394 9.08 26.99 7.96
C VAL A 394 9.12 28.23 7.06
N GLU A 395 9.82 29.27 7.53
CA GLU A 395 9.93 30.54 6.78
C GLU A 395 10.69 30.32 5.47
N THR A 396 11.75 29.52 5.52
CA THR A 396 12.52 29.14 4.35
C THR A 396 12.91 27.67 4.43
N LEU A 397 12.93 26.97 3.29
CA LEU A 397 13.34 25.58 3.20
C LEU A 397 14.22 25.36 1.97
N ARG A 398 15.42 24.85 2.22
CA ARG A 398 16.29 24.39 1.15
C ARG A 398 15.92 22.98 0.73
N PHE A 399 15.72 22.76 -0.55
CA PHE A 399 15.56 21.43 -1.13
C PHE A 399 16.90 20.90 -1.63
N PRO A 400 17.19 19.60 -1.41
CA PRO A 400 18.33 18.95 -2.07
C PRO A 400 18.06 18.81 -3.56
N GLU A 401 19.13 18.79 -4.37
CA GLU A 401 19.07 18.45 -5.80
C GLU A 401 18.66 16.99 -6.04
#